data_AF-A0A8T0C236-F1
#
_entry.id   AF-A0A8T0C236-F1
#
_cell.length_a   1.000
_cell.length_b   1.000
_cell.length_c   1.000
_cell.angle_alpha   90.00
_cell.angle_beta   90.00
_cell.angle_gamma   90.00
#
_symmetry.space_group_name_H-M   'P 1'
#
loop_
_entity.id
_entity.type
_entity.pdbx_description
1 polymer ?
#
loop_
_entity_poly.entity_id
_entity_poly.type
_entity_poly.pdbx_seq_one_letter_code
_entity_poly.pdbx_strand_id
1 'polypeptide(L)' 'MKKLFLNVLAAVCALLALLFIVVPGPSIVFLLAGLVCLSLNYPWARDYLKKTQVGFKAICVQLDKRLR' A
#
# COMPACT_ATOMS: atom_id res chain seq x y z
N MET A 1 1.95 23.87 3.85
CA MET A 1 0.70 23.10 4.12
C MET A 1 0.68 21.71 3.47
N LYS A 2 0.93 21.55 2.15
CA LYS A 2 0.82 20.25 1.44
C LYS A 2 1.69 19.10 2.00
N LYS A 3 2.90 19.40 2.49
CA LYS A 3 3.85 18.41 3.05
C LYS A 3 3.39 17.82 4.39
N LEU A 4 2.68 18.61 5.20
CA LEU A 4 2.24 18.21 6.55
C LEU A 4 1.08 17.22 6.48
N PHE A 5 0.15 17.46 5.56
CA PHE A 5 -1.00 16.58 5.30
C PHE A 5 -0.57 15.19 4.83
N LEU A 6 0.50 15.11 4.04
CA LEU A 6 1.01 13.85 3.53
C LEU A 6 1.84 13.06 4.55
N ASN A 7 2.56 13.76 5.43
CA ASN A 7 3.26 13.13 6.55
C ASN A 7 2.25 12.53 7.55
N VAL A 8 1.14 13.24 7.79
CA VAL A 8 0.01 12.74 8.59
C VAL A 8 -0.62 11.53 7.92
N LEU A 9 -0.82 11.55 6.60
CA LEU A 9 -1.40 10.42 5.88
C LEU A 9 -0.48 9.19 5.83
N ALA A 10 0.83 9.41 5.68
CA ALA A 10 1.87 8.37 5.78
C ALA A 10 1.88 7.74 7.17
N ALA A 11 1.79 8.56 8.22
CA ALA A 11 1.69 8.10 9.60
C ALA A 11 0.41 7.30 9.85
N VAL A 12 -0.74 7.76 9.32
CA VAL A 12 -2.03 7.07 9.44
C VAL A 12 -2.01 5.72 8.71
N CYS A 13 -1.41 5.63 7.52
CA CYS A 13 -1.26 4.35 6.83
C CYS A 13 -0.25 3.40 7.48
N ALA A 14 0.82 3.91 8.09
CA ALA A 14 1.72 3.09 8.90
C ALA A 14 1.01 2.54 10.15
N LEU A 15 0.19 3.36 10.81
CA LEU A 15 -0.64 2.95 11.94
C LEU A 15 -1.70 1.92 11.53
N LEU A 16 -2.33 2.10 10.37
CA LEU A 16 -3.28 1.15 9.81
C LEU A 16 -2.59 -0.16 9.44
N ALA A 17 -1.41 -0.13 8.80
CA ALA A 17 -0.64 -1.35 8.52
C ALA A 17 -0.27 -2.11 9.80
N LEU A 18 0.04 -1.41 10.88
CA LEU A 18 0.36 -2.00 12.19
C LEU A 18 -0.89 -2.58 12.88
N LEU A 19 -2.04 -1.91 12.79
CA LEU A 19 -3.33 -2.45 13.25
C LEU A 19 -3.78 -3.67 12.44
N PHE A 20 -3.56 -3.64 11.13
CA PHE A 20 -3.99 -4.70 10.22
C PHE A 20 -2.99 -5.86 10.07
N ILE A 21 -1.84 -5.83 10.76
CA ILE A 21 -1.01 -7.03 11.01
C ILE A 21 -1.82 -8.09 11.79
N VAL A 22 -2.81 -7.66 12.59
CA VAL A 22 -3.66 -8.53 13.39
C VAL A 22 -4.82 -9.15 12.58
N VAL A 23 -5.22 -8.55 11.46
CA VAL A 23 -6.36 -9.02 10.66
C VAL A 23 -5.86 -9.50 9.29
N PRO A 24 -5.90 -10.82 9.01
CA PRO A 24 -5.41 -11.35 7.75
C PRO A 24 -6.44 -11.02 6.65
N GLY A 25 -6.20 -9.97 5.88
CA GLY A 25 -7.01 -9.65 4.70
C GLY A 25 -6.91 -8.20 4.20
N PRO A 26 -7.53 -7.21 4.87
CA PRO A 26 -7.72 -5.87 4.29
C PRO A 26 -6.47 -4.98 4.33
N SER A 27 -5.45 -5.37 5.09
CA SER A 27 -4.22 -4.63 5.38
C SER A 27 -3.55 -4.08 4.12
N ILE A 28 -3.50 -4.92 3.09
CA ILE A 28 -2.90 -4.64 1.79
C ILE A 28 -3.65 -3.53 1.05
N VAL A 29 -4.99 -3.51 1.14
CA VAL A 29 -5.82 -2.50 0.46
C VAL A 29 -5.57 -1.14 1.09
N PHE A 30 -5.46 -1.08 2.42
CA PHE A 30 -5.11 0.15 3.14
C PHE A 30 -3.68 0.62 2.86
N LEU A 31 -2.74 -0.31 2.71
CA LEU A 31 -1.34 0.00 2.36
C LEU A 31 -1.25 0.57 0.93
N LEU A 32 -1.94 -0.05 -0.04
CA LEU A 32 -2.03 0.43 -1.41
C LEU A 32 -2.71 1.81 -1.48
N ALA A 33 -3.84 2.00 -0.79
CA ALA A 33 -4.55 3.29 -0.74
C ALA A 33 -3.69 4.41 -0.15
N GLY A 34 -2.90 4.11 0.89
CA GLY A 34 -1.92 5.02 1.47
C GLY A 34 -0.84 5.44 0.48
N LEU A 35 -0.24 4.48 -0.19
CA LEU A 35 0.76 4.72 -1.22
C LEU A 35 0.17 5.53 -2.39
N VAL A 36 -1.07 5.27 -2.82
CA VAL A 36 -1.77 6.03 -3.87
C VAL A 36 -1.84 7.50 -3.50
N CYS A 37 -2.29 7.83 -2.29
CA CYS A 37 -2.32 9.22 -1.87
C CYS A 37 -0.94 9.86 -1.78
N LEU A 38 0.08 9.11 -1.35
CA LEU A 38 1.48 9.57 -1.31
C LEU A 38 2.05 9.85 -2.71
N SER A 39 1.68 9.02 -3.68
CA SER A 39 2.13 9.08 -5.08
C SER A 39 1.68 10.34 -5.82
N LEU A 40 0.60 10.99 -5.36
CA LEU A 40 0.08 12.22 -5.97
C LEU A 40 0.99 13.44 -5.76
N ASN A 41 1.77 13.48 -4.67
CA ASN A 41 2.64 14.62 -4.36
C ASN A 41 4.13 14.28 -4.47
N TYR A 42 4.52 13.00 -4.34
CA TYR A 42 5.91 12.60 -4.38
C TYR A 42 6.17 11.63 -5.54
N PRO A 43 7.00 12.01 -6.52
CA PRO A 43 7.28 11.16 -7.68
C PRO A 43 8.00 9.85 -7.30
N TRP A 44 8.77 9.84 -6.20
CA TRP A 44 9.39 8.61 -5.69
C TRP A 44 8.36 7.60 -5.16
N ALA A 45 7.24 8.07 -4.63
CA ALA A 45 6.18 7.20 -4.13
C ALA A 45 5.40 6.51 -5.28
N ARG A 46 5.35 7.12 -6.48
CA ARG A 46 4.82 6.45 -7.68
C ARG A 46 5.63 5.23 -8.08
N ASP A 47 6.96 5.30 -7.92
CA ASP A 47 7.85 4.18 -8.25
C ASP A 47 7.65 2.99 -7.29
N TYR A 48 7.52 3.28 -5.99
CA TYR A 48 7.18 2.28 -4.98
C TYR A 48 5.79 1.68 -5.20
N LEU A 49 4.80 2.48 -5.57
CA LEU A 49 3.45 2.01 -5.85
C LEU A 49 3.41 1.03 -7.02
N LYS A 50 4.15 1.33 -8.10
CA LYS A 50 4.32 0.41 -9.23
C LYS A 50 4.93 -0.92 -8.78
N LYS A 51 5.98 -0.88 -7.96
CA LYS A 51 6.63 -2.09 -7.42
C LYS A 51 5.66 -2.91 -6.56
N THR A 52 4.90 -2.27 -5.67
CA THR A 52 3.92 -2.95 -4.82
C THR A 52 2.79 -3.55 -5.64
N GLN A 53 2.27 -2.85 -6.67
CA GLN A 53 1.25 -3.40 -7.56
C GLN A 53 1.75 -4.61 -8.36
N VAL A 54 2.99 -4.56 -8.87
CA VAL A 54 3.59 -5.68 -9.62
C VAL A 54 3.81 -6.89 -8.71
N GLY A 55 4.36 -6.69 -7.52
CA GLY A 55 4.55 -7.76 -6.53
C GLY A 55 3.21 -8.36 -6.11
N PHE A 56 2.21 -7.52 -5.84
CA PHE A 56 0.88 -7.99 -5.46
C PHE A 56 0.21 -8.80 -6.57
N LYS A 57 0.31 -8.34 -7.82
CA LYS A 57 -0.19 -9.09 -8.97
C LYS A 57 0.51 -10.43 -9.13
N ALA A 58 1.84 -10.49 -8.92
CA ALA A 58 2.60 -11.74 -8.98
C ALA A 58 2.15 -12.72 -7.89
N ILE A 59 1.92 -12.25 -6.67
CA ILE A 59 1.41 -13.06 -5.56
C ILE A 59 0.01 -13.59 -5.89
N CYS A 60 -0.91 -12.74 -6.35
CA CYS A 60 -2.25 -13.18 -6.76
C CYS A 60 -2.19 -14.24 -7.87
N VAL A 61 -1.33 -14.05 -8.89
CA VAL A 61 -1.15 -15.03 -9.97
C VAL A 61 -0.57 -16.35 -9.46
N GLN A 62 0.38 -16.30 -8.51
CA GLN A 62 0.92 -17.51 -7.88
C GLN A 62 -0.12 -18.20 -7.00
N LEU A 63 -0.92 -17.44 -6.26
CA LEU A 63 -1.97 -17.97 -5.40
C LEU A 63 -3.08 -18.63 -6.23
N ASP A 64 -3.50 -17.98 -7.31
CA ASP A 64 -4.47 -18.51 -8.27
C ASP A 64 -3.99 -19.84 -8.88
N LYS A 65 -2.70 -19.92 -9.27
CA LYS A 65 -2.06 -21.16 -9.74
C LYS A 65 -1.94 -22.26 -8.68
N ARG A 66 -1.95 -21.91 -7.39
CA ARG A 66 -1.90 -22.88 -6.28
C ARG A 66 -3.28 -23.35 -5.85
N LEU A 67 -4.30 -22.54 -6.10
CA LEU A 67 -5.70 -22.83 -5.76
C LEU A 67 -6.39 -23.69 -6.83
N ARG A 68 -5.87 -23.69 -8.07
CA ARG A 68 -6.33 -24.49 -9.20
C ARG A 68 -5.56 -25.80 -9.30
#